data_AF-A0A075UPE5-F1
#
_entry.id   AF-A0A075UPE5-F1
#
_cell.length_a   1.000
_cell.length_b   1.000
_cell.length_c   1.000
_cell.angle_alpha   90.00
_cell.angle_beta   90.00
_cell.angle_gamma   90.00
#
_symmetry.space_group_name_H-M   'P 1'
#
loop_
_entity.id
_entity.type
_entity.pdbx_description
1 polymer ?
#
loop_
_entity_poly.entity_id
_entity_poly.type
_entity_poly.pdbx_seq_one_letter_code
_entity_poly.pdbx_strand_id
1 'polypeptide(L)'
;MAEFSQRNMHFYDRLLRKEWHGVDTHAEARKLAAEGWIAEAELAMEVASEAVELVRRKHKLTGFRPVWEVSGCEIDVARYLAGEPENMIDYEIVPTSRSGRVIVLCASVAYSTAVSPETIKKRGHGIAALTFALSALGFATELWADMSFGDAKKGSKLFGRIRVQVKGVNDSLDPALIMFGFSHPAMLRALGLPVMHEMPSRFHRPIDIGGHYGYPVDPDQNLPDGTIYLPCVMAPRDVPEVREILVGNLQQLGILEGGFDLP
;
A
#
# COMPACT_ATOMS: atom_id res chain seq x y z
N MET A 1 22.06 -11.03 -20.58
CA MET A 1 21.25 -12.19 -20.15
C MET A 1 22.09 -13.01 -19.21
N ALA A 2 21.95 -12.78 -17.90
CA ALA A 2 22.68 -13.54 -16.89
C ALA A 2 21.89 -14.84 -16.62
N GLU A 3 22.50 -15.98 -16.90
CA GLU A 3 21.98 -17.28 -16.51
C GLU A 3 21.81 -17.33 -14.99
N PHE A 4 20.57 -17.45 -14.54
CA PHE A 4 20.18 -17.70 -13.16
C PHE A 4 20.50 -19.17 -12.82
N SER A 5 21.79 -19.53 -12.82
CA SER A 5 22.29 -20.85 -12.45
C SER A 5 23.03 -20.75 -11.13
N GLN A 6 22.31 -20.94 -10.03
CA GLN A 6 22.83 -21.57 -8.82
C GLN A 6 21.66 -22.03 -7.93
N ARG A 7 21.76 -23.29 -7.48
CA ARG A 7 20.76 -24.04 -6.72
C ARG A 7 20.55 -23.41 -5.34
N ASN A 8 19.44 -22.69 -5.12
CA ASN A 8 19.09 -22.19 -3.80
C ASN A 8 18.57 -23.32 -2.90
N MET A 9 19.39 -23.71 -1.92
CA MET A 9 19.11 -24.76 -0.94
C MET A 9 17.85 -24.50 -0.08
N HIS A 10 17.37 -23.26 -0.05
CA HIS A 10 16.27 -22.81 0.81
C HIS A 10 14.88 -22.88 0.15
N PHE A 11 14.78 -23.20 -1.15
CA PHE A 11 13.50 -23.23 -1.89
C PHE A 11 13.08 -24.62 -2.40
N TYR A 12 13.75 -25.68 -1.96
CA TYR A 12 13.34 -27.07 -2.26
C TYR A 12 11.93 -27.38 -1.70
N ASP A 13 11.28 -28.41 -2.23
CA ASP A 13 9.96 -28.93 -1.80
C ASP A 13 9.99 -29.50 -0.36
N ARG A 14 10.34 -28.66 0.60
CA ARG A 14 10.06 -28.90 2.01
C ARG A 14 8.59 -28.64 2.24
N LEU A 15 7.98 -29.54 3.00
CA LEU A 15 6.66 -29.31 3.56
C LEU A 15 6.73 -28.09 4.49
N LEU A 16 5.89 -27.12 4.20
CA LEU A 16 5.66 -25.96 5.04
C LEU A 16 4.51 -26.27 6.00
N ARG A 17 4.52 -25.60 7.17
CA ARG A 17 3.38 -25.66 8.10
C ARG A 17 2.31 -24.71 7.61
N LYS A 18 1.20 -25.23 7.08
CA LYS A 18 0.10 -24.44 6.53
C LYS A 18 -0.46 -23.43 7.52
N GLU A 19 -0.56 -23.81 8.80
CA GLU A 19 -1.09 -22.99 9.88
C GLU A 19 -0.21 -21.78 10.19
N TRP A 20 1.05 -21.78 9.72
CA TRP A 20 1.97 -20.65 9.91
C TRP A 20 2.30 -19.96 8.59
N HIS A 21 2.51 -20.70 7.49
CA HIS A 21 2.89 -20.13 6.20
C HIS A 21 1.68 -19.77 5.32
N GLY A 22 0.50 -20.32 5.59
CA GLY A 22 -0.69 -20.21 4.73
C GLY A 22 -0.66 -21.14 3.50
N VAL A 23 0.42 -21.89 3.28
CA VAL A 23 0.63 -22.82 2.16
C VAL A 23 1.36 -24.07 2.63
N ASP A 24 1.25 -25.15 1.88
CA ASP A 24 1.85 -26.46 2.18
C ASP A 24 3.25 -26.60 1.54
N THR A 25 3.54 -25.85 0.46
CA THR A 25 4.81 -25.94 -0.28
C THR A 25 5.34 -24.59 -0.75
N HIS A 26 6.65 -24.53 -1.02
CA HIS A 26 7.24 -23.37 -1.70
C HIS A 26 6.73 -23.21 -3.15
N ALA A 27 6.32 -24.30 -3.80
CA ALA A 27 5.71 -24.24 -5.13
C ALA A 27 4.39 -23.46 -5.12
N GLU A 28 3.54 -23.69 -4.12
CA GLU A 28 2.32 -22.92 -3.90
C GLU A 28 2.63 -21.45 -3.58
N ALA A 29 3.62 -21.17 -2.72
CA ALA A 29 4.05 -19.80 -2.43
C ALA A 29 4.51 -19.06 -3.70
N ARG A 30 5.30 -19.72 -4.56
CA ARG A 30 5.76 -19.16 -5.84
C ARG A 30 4.61 -18.94 -6.81
N LYS A 31 3.64 -19.86 -6.85
CA LYS A 31 2.43 -19.71 -7.67
C LYS A 31 1.65 -18.47 -7.25
N LEU A 32 1.38 -18.30 -5.96
CA LEU A 32 0.71 -17.10 -5.44
C LEU A 32 1.53 -15.82 -5.68
N ALA A 33 2.85 -15.89 -5.64
CA ALA A 33 3.71 -14.74 -5.96
C ALA A 33 3.66 -14.33 -7.44
N ALA A 34 3.40 -15.29 -8.34
CA ALA A 34 3.30 -15.04 -9.77
C ALA A 34 1.88 -14.66 -10.23
N GLU A 35 0.86 -15.28 -9.63
CA GLU A 35 -0.55 -15.14 -10.05
C GLU A 35 -1.36 -14.22 -9.13
N GLY A 36 -0.85 -13.91 -7.94
CA GLY A 36 -1.56 -13.16 -6.90
C GLY A 36 -2.59 -14.01 -6.14
N TRP A 37 -3.26 -13.38 -5.18
CA TRP A 37 -4.28 -13.99 -4.32
C TRP A 37 -5.67 -13.43 -4.61
N ILE A 38 -6.23 -13.80 -5.77
CA ILE A 38 -7.47 -13.21 -6.30
C ILE A 38 -8.69 -13.39 -5.38
N ALA A 39 -8.80 -14.54 -4.71
CA ALA A 39 -9.94 -14.86 -3.86
C ALA A 39 -10.14 -13.87 -2.70
N GLU A 40 -9.06 -13.26 -2.21
CA GLU A 40 -9.12 -12.25 -1.14
C GLU A 40 -9.14 -10.82 -1.68
N ALA A 41 -8.74 -10.63 -2.94
CA ALA A 41 -8.78 -9.32 -3.57
C ALA A 41 -10.20 -8.81 -3.75
N GLU A 42 -11.14 -9.70 -4.05
CA GLU A 42 -12.57 -9.36 -4.19
C GLU A 42 -13.14 -8.76 -2.90
N LEU A 43 -12.84 -9.37 -1.74
CA LEU A 43 -13.28 -8.87 -0.44
C LEU A 43 -12.69 -7.50 -0.11
N ALA A 44 -11.40 -7.29 -0.37
CA ALA A 44 -10.76 -5.99 -0.17
C ALA A 44 -11.33 -4.90 -1.12
N MET A 45 -11.68 -5.26 -2.35
CA MET A 45 -12.33 -4.35 -3.31
C MET A 45 -13.76 -4.00 -2.89
N GLU A 46 -14.52 -4.93 -2.33
CA GLU A 46 -15.86 -4.68 -1.80
C GLU A 46 -15.82 -3.62 -0.68
N VAL A 47 -14.96 -3.83 0.31
CA VAL A 47 -14.77 -2.86 1.41
C VAL A 47 -14.31 -1.49 0.89
N ALA A 48 -13.43 -1.46 -0.11
CA ALA A 48 -13.02 -0.22 -0.75
C ALA A 48 -14.19 0.49 -1.45
N SER A 49 -15.03 -0.26 -2.17
CA SER A 49 -16.21 0.27 -2.88
C SER A 49 -17.20 0.92 -1.92
N GLU A 50 -17.48 0.28 -0.78
CA GLU A 50 -18.36 0.85 0.26
C GLU A 50 -17.85 2.20 0.78
N ALA A 51 -16.54 2.31 1.01
CA ALA A 51 -15.92 3.55 1.46
C ALA A 51 -15.93 4.63 0.37
N VAL A 52 -15.69 4.26 -0.88
CA VAL A 52 -15.79 5.18 -2.03
C VAL A 52 -17.20 5.75 -2.12
N GLU A 53 -18.23 4.92 -2.00
CA GLU A 53 -19.62 5.37 -2.01
C GLU A 53 -19.98 6.22 -0.78
N LEU A 54 -19.38 5.95 0.37
CA LEU A 54 -19.52 6.83 1.54
C LEU A 54 -18.92 8.22 1.27
N VAL A 55 -17.71 8.27 0.71
CA VAL A 55 -17.02 9.52 0.36
C VAL A 55 -17.84 10.30 -0.67
N ARG A 56 -18.27 9.65 -1.76
CA ARG A 56 -19.06 10.29 -2.83
C ARG A 56 -20.39 10.86 -2.33
N ARG A 57 -21.08 10.16 -1.42
CA ARG A 57 -22.35 10.63 -0.85
C ARG A 57 -22.17 11.84 0.05
N LYS A 58 -21.09 11.87 0.85
CA LYS A 58 -20.87 12.93 1.85
C LYS A 58 -20.11 14.13 1.31
N HIS A 59 -19.22 13.91 0.37
CA HIS A 59 -18.45 14.94 -0.29
C HIS A 59 -18.88 15.00 -1.75
N LYS A 60 -19.66 16.04 -2.11
CA LYS A 60 -19.63 16.55 -3.47
C LYS A 60 -18.22 17.09 -3.66
N LEU A 61 -17.29 16.24 -4.10
CA LEU A 61 -15.93 16.66 -4.41
C LEU A 61 -16.06 17.71 -5.52
N THR A 62 -15.93 19.00 -5.19
CA THR A 62 -16.06 20.09 -6.14
C THR A 62 -14.70 20.45 -6.71
N GLY A 63 -14.64 20.64 -8.02
CA GLY A 63 -13.54 21.26 -8.73
C GLY A 63 -14.07 22.38 -9.62
N PHE A 64 -13.15 23.02 -10.32
CA PHE A 64 -13.47 24.13 -11.21
C PHE A 64 -13.34 23.65 -12.65
N ARG A 65 -14.40 23.84 -13.44
CA ARG A 65 -14.36 23.62 -14.89
C ARG A 65 -14.28 24.98 -15.57
N PRO A 66 -13.25 25.26 -16.38
CA PRO A 66 -13.21 26.49 -17.17
C PRO A 66 -14.33 26.45 -18.21
N VAL A 67 -15.06 27.56 -18.30
CA VAL A 67 -16.09 27.80 -19.32
C VAL A 67 -15.74 29.10 -20.02
N TRP A 68 -15.78 29.07 -21.35
CA TRP A 68 -15.54 30.26 -22.17
C TRP A 68 -16.83 31.05 -22.30
N GLU A 69 -16.76 32.32 -21.90
CA GLU A 69 -17.88 33.24 -21.80
C GLU A 69 -17.45 34.63 -22.29
N VAL A 70 -18.40 35.54 -22.43
CA VAL A 70 -18.12 36.94 -22.84
C VAL A 70 -17.57 37.77 -21.67
N SER A 71 -17.80 37.32 -20.43
CA SER A 71 -17.21 37.89 -19.21
C SER A 71 -16.71 36.78 -18.29
N GLY A 72 -15.65 37.04 -17.55
CA GLY A 72 -15.01 36.03 -16.72
C GLY A 72 -13.88 36.63 -15.87
N CYS A 73 -13.22 35.78 -15.10
CA CYS A 73 -12.14 36.18 -14.20
C CYS A 73 -10.75 36.05 -14.83
N GLU A 74 -10.60 35.27 -15.91
CA GLU A 74 -9.39 35.21 -16.73
C GLU A 74 -9.71 35.48 -18.21
N ILE A 75 -8.68 35.74 -19.03
CA ILE A 75 -8.82 35.99 -20.47
C ILE A 75 -8.01 34.96 -21.28
N ASP A 76 -8.64 34.36 -22.28
CA ASP A 76 -7.98 33.57 -23.32
C ASP A 76 -7.48 34.50 -24.43
N VAL A 77 -6.19 34.81 -24.36
CA VAL A 77 -5.55 35.77 -25.28
C VAL A 77 -5.64 35.32 -26.74
N ALA A 78 -5.61 34.01 -27.01
CA ALA A 78 -5.65 33.50 -28.39
C ALA A 78 -7.03 33.75 -29.01
N ARG A 79 -8.11 33.46 -28.27
CA ARG A 79 -9.49 33.71 -28.71
C ARG A 79 -9.81 35.19 -28.83
N TYR A 80 -9.31 36.01 -27.90
CA TYR A 80 -9.46 37.46 -27.97
C TYR A 80 -8.86 38.03 -29.27
N LEU A 81 -7.64 37.62 -29.62
CA LEU A 81 -6.97 38.07 -30.83
C LEU A 81 -7.63 37.53 -32.12
N ALA A 82 -8.28 36.37 -32.04
CA ALA A 82 -9.09 35.82 -33.13
C ALA A 82 -10.45 36.54 -33.31
N GLY A 83 -10.82 37.44 -32.40
CA GLY A 83 -12.10 38.15 -32.44
C GLY A 83 -13.29 37.31 -31.97
N GLU A 84 -13.05 36.22 -31.25
CA GLU A 84 -14.12 35.40 -30.67
C GLU A 84 -14.75 36.12 -29.47
N PRO A 85 -16.10 36.26 -29.40
CA PRO A 85 -16.77 36.90 -28.26
C PRO A 85 -16.55 36.17 -26.94
N GLU A 86 -16.47 34.83 -26.98
CA GLU A 86 -16.27 33.93 -25.84
C GLU A 86 -14.76 33.82 -25.50
N ASN A 87 -14.13 34.95 -25.21
CA ASN A 87 -12.70 35.04 -24.95
C ASN A 87 -12.35 35.18 -23.47
N MET A 88 -13.34 35.26 -22.59
CA MET A 88 -13.13 35.28 -21.15
C MET A 88 -13.36 33.88 -20.58
N ILE A 89 -12.60 33.52 -19.56
CA ILE A 89 -12.73 32.25 -18.85
C ILE A 89 -13.36 32.53 -17.50
N ASP A 90 -14.46 31.86 -17.21
CA ASP A 90 -15.04 31.76 -15.88
C ASP A 90 -14.96 30.31 -15.37
N TYR A 91 -15.15 30.10 -14.07
CA TYR A 91 -15.00 28.79 -13.44
C TYR A 91 -16.28 28.30 -12.79
N GLU A 92 -16.92 27.33 -13.42
CA GLU A 92 -18.07 26.65 -12.82
C GLU A 92 -17.60 25.63 -11.78
N ILE A 93 -18.26 25.63 -10.63
CA ILE A 93 -18.07 24.61 -9.61
C ILE A 93 -18.77 23.33 -10.08
N VAL A 94 -17.98 22.34 -10.48
CA VAL A 94 -18.45 21.03 -10.92
C VAL A 94 -17.99 19.92 -9.98
N PRO A 95 -18.72 18.81 -9.85
CA PRO A 95 -18.18 17.63 -9.19
C PRO A 95 -16.94 17.13 -9.96
N THR A 96 -15.78 17.08 -9.32
CA THR A 96 -14.51 16.66 -9.94
C THR A 96 -13.73 15.76 -8.99
N SER A 97 -13.20 14.65 -9.52
CA SER A 97 -12.21 13.83 -8.83
C SER A 97 -10.91 14.63 -8.68
N ARG A 98 -10.25 14.57 -7.52
CA ARG A 98 -8.96 15.24 -7.27
C ARG A 98 -7.86 14.57 -8.11
N SER A 99 -7.83 14.83 -9.41
CA SER A 99 -6.69 14.46 -10.25
C SER A 99 -5.55 15.47 -9.98
N GLY A 100 -4.40 14.97 -9.55
CA GLY A 100 -3.18 15.79 -9.36
C GLY A 100 -2.46 15.62 -8.03
N ARG A 101 -3.13 15.21 -6.94
CA ARG A 101 -2.43 14.90 -5.67
C ARG A 101 -1.91 13.46 -5.72
N VAL A 102 -0.59 13.29 -5.68
CA VAL A 102 0.04 11.99 -5.46
C VAL A 102 -0.04 11.64 -3.98
N ILE A 103 -0.64 10.49 -3.66
CA ILE A 103 -0.67 9.93 -2.31
C ILE A 103 0.32 8.78 -2.25
N VAL A 104 1.37 8.95 -1.46
CA VAL A 104 2.37 7.92 -1.22
C VAL A 104 1.98 7.13 0.03
N LEU A 105 1.75 5.84 -0.14
CA LEU A 105 1.56 4.87 0.92
C LEU A 105 2.83 4.03 1.06
N CYS A 106 3.33 3.87 2.28
CA CYS A 106 4.42 2.96 2.57
C CYS A 106 4.00 2.03 3.70
N ALA A 107 3.81 0.75 3.39
CA ALA A 107 3.36 -0.23 4.36
C ALA A 107 4.48 -1.18 4.73
N SER A 108 4.68 -1.36 6.04
CA SER A 108 5.56 -2.41 6.53
C SER A 108 5.03 -3.78 6.09
N VAL A 109 5.90 -4.66 5.63
CA VAL A 109 5.59 -6.08 5.42
C VAL A 109 6.23 -6.95 6.50
N ALA A 110 6.99 -6.33 7.41
CA ALA A 110 7.59 -6.98 8.56
C ALA A 110 6.57 -7.10 9.71
N TYR A 111 6.60 -8.24 10.37
CA TYR A 111 5.78 -8.51 11.55
C TYR A 111 6.47 -9.53 12.46
N SER A 112 6.09 -9.51 13.74
CA SER A 112 6.57 -10.48 14.72
C SER A 112 6.18 -11.91 14.32
N THR A 113 7.05 -12.88 14.60
CA THR A 113 6.80 -14.31 14.36
C THR A 113 5.57 -14.83 15.10
N ALA A 114 5.17 -14.16 16.18
CA ALA A 114 4.00 -14.49 17.00
C ALA A 114 2.65 -14.03 16.40
N VAL A 115 2.66 -13.21 15.36
CA VAL A 115 1.43 -12.70 14.71
C VAL A 115 0.73 -13.84 13.96
N SER A 116 -0.59 -14.00 14.09
CA SER A 116 -1.29 -15.09 13.40
C SER A 116 -1.50 -14.81 11.91
N PRO A 117 -1.68 -15.84 11.06
CA PRO A 117 -2.08 -15.67 9.66
C PRO A 117 -3.28 -14.74 9.46
N GLU A 118 -4.29 -14.87 10.32
CA GLU A 118 -5.53 -14.10 10.28
C GLU A 118 -5.27 -12.61 10.57
N THR A 119 -4.39 -12.30 11.52
CA THR A 119 -3.98 -10.92 11.79
C THR A 119 -3.23 -10.31 10.59
N ILE A 120 -2.32 -11.08 9.96
CA ILE A 120 -1.59 -10.64 8.75
C ILE A 120 -2.59 -10.35 7.63
N LYS A 121 -3.52 -11.28 7.42
CA LYS A 121 -4.59 -11.16 6.42
C LYS A 121 -5.46 -9.92 6.65
N LYS A 122 -5.92 -9.72 7.89
CA LYS A 122 -6.74 -8.56 8.28
C LYS A 122 -6.03 -7.24 8.02
N ARG A 123 -4.75 -7.13 8.40
CA ARG A 123 -3.96 -5.93 8.12
C ARG A 123 -3.79 -5.69 6.62
N GLY A 124 -3.44 -6.74 5.88
CA GLY A 124 -3.26 -6.64 4.43
C GLY A 124 -4.54 -6.20 3.71
N HIS A 125 -5.71 -6.66 4.16
CA HIS A 125 -7.00 -6.15 3.67
C HIS A 125 -7.16 -4.64 3.89
N GLY A 126 -6.78 -4.13 5.06
CA GLY A 126 -6.82 -2.67 5.33
C GLY A 126 -5.94 -1.87 4.37
N ILE A 127 -4.72 -2.35 4.12
CA ILE A 127 -3.77 -1.71 3.20
C ILE A 127 -4.29 -1.74 1.76
N ALA A 128 -4.76 -2.90 1.31
CA ALA A 128 -5.29 -3.09 -0.03
C ALA A 128 -6.56 -2.26 -0.25
N ALA A 129 -7.52 -2.32 0.68
CA ALA A 129 -8.76 -1.56 0.61
C ALA A 129 -8.50 -0.05 0.57
N LEU A 130 -7.55 0.47 1.36
CA LEU A 130 -7.13 1.88 1.28
C LEU A 130 -6.56 2.22 -0.10
N THR A 131 -5.65 1.40 -0.62
CA THR A 131 -5.04 1.62 -1.93
C THR A 131 -6.09 1.61 -3.05
N PHE A 132 -7.04 0.67 -2.99
CA PHE A 132 -8.12 0.54 -3.97
C PHE A 132 -9.10 1.71 -3.87
N ALA A 133 -9.48 2.12 -2.66
CA ALA A 133 -10.38 3.25 -2.44
C ALA A 133 -9.77 4.56 -2.96
N LEU A 134 -8.49 4.83 -2.68
CA LEU A 134 -7.81 6.02 -3.18
C LEU A 134 -7.74 6.04 -4.71
N SER A 135 -7.43 4.90 -5.33
CA SER A 135 -7.41 4.76 -6.78
C SER A 135 -8.82 4.98 -7.39
N ALA A 136 -9.86 4.40 -6.79
CA ALA A 136 -11.25 4.55 -7.24
C ALA A 136 -11.82 5.97 -7.03
N LEU A 137 -11.28 6.73 -6.08
CA LEU A 137 -11.56 8.15 -5.89
C LEU A 137 -10.80 9.06 -6.87
N GLY A 138 -9.93 8.48 -7.71
CA GLY A 138 -9.19 9.19 -8.76
C GLY A 138 -7.86 9.79 -8.30
N PHE A 139 -7.34 9.39 -7.12
CA PHE A 139 -6.02 9.83 -6.67
C PHE A 139 -4.91 9.03 -7.35
N ALA A 140 -3.88 9.75 -7.80
CA ALA A 140 -2.60 9.16 -8.14
C ALA A 140 -2.00 8.52 -6.88
N THR A 141 -1.94 7.18 -6.84
CA THR A 141 -1.50 6.46 -5.64
C THR A 141 -0.21 5.70 -5.92
N GLU A 142 0.75 5.84 -5.02
CA GLU A 142 2.00 5.10 -5.01
C GLU A 142 2.04 4.20 -3.77
N LEU A 143 2.41 2.93 -3.93
CA LEU A 143 2.44 1.95 -2.83
C LEU A 143 3.83 1.31 -2.73
N TRP A 144 4.41 1.40 -1.54
CA TRP A 144 5.70 0.79 -1.19
C TRP A 144 5.51 -0.31 -0.15
N ALA A 145 6.26 -1.40 -0.32
CA ALA A 145 6.50 -2.40 0.71
C ALA A 145 7.81 -2.07 1.43
N ASP A 146 7.77 -2.01 2.76
CA ASP A 146 8.93 -1.74 3.62
C ASP A 146 9.20 -2.93 4.54
N MET A 147 10.43 -3.43 4.51
CA MET A 147 10.91 -4.44 5.45
C MET A 147 12.11 -3.86 6.17
N SER A 148 11.85 -3.22 7.29
CA SER A 148 12.86 -2.61 8.16
C SER A 148 13.05 -3.46 9.41
N PHE A 149 14.31 -3.70 9.75
CA PHE A 149 14.68 -4.50 10.91
C PHE A 149 15.80 -3.84 11.72
N GLY A 150 15.71 -3.97 13.04
CA GLY A 150 16.61 -3.33 14.00
C GLY A 150 16.76 -4.12 15.31
N ASP A 151 17.24 -3.44 16.34
CA ASP A 151 17.39 -3.99 17.70
C ASP A 151 16.23 -3.56 18.60
N ALA A 152 15.48 -4.55 19.12
CA ALA A 152 14.44 -4.33 20.12
C ALA A 152 14.97 -3.68 21.41
N LYS A 153 16.25 -3.93 21.77
CA LYS A 153 16.85 -3.53 23.04
C LYS A 153 17.55 -2.17 23.01
N LYS A 154 17.79 -1.60 21.82
CA LYS A 154 18.54 -0.33 21.65
C LYS A 154 17.74 0.74 20.91
N GLY A 155 16.50 0.97 21.37
CA GLY A 155 15.69 2.10 20.92
C GLY A 155 15.47 2.15 19.41
N SER A 156 15.20 1.01 18.78
CA SER A 156 14.89 0.91 17.34
C SER A 156 16.01 1.37 16.41
N LYS A 157 17.29 1.18 16.78
CA LYS A 157 18.39 1.39 15.83
C LYS A 157 18.22 0.46 14.62
N LEU A 158 18.00 1.07 13.45
CA LEU A 158 17.86 0.37 12.17
C LEU A 158 19.16 -0.34 11.79
N PHE A 159 19.06 -1.63 11.47
CA PHE A 159 20.19 -2.45 11.00
C PHE A 159 20.15 -2.70 9.51
N GLY A 160 18.95 -2.77 8.93
CA GLY A 160 18.78 -2.80 7.50
C GLY A 160 17.34 -2.54 7.11
N ARG A 161 17.20 -2.22 5.83
CA ARG A 161 15.92 -1.94 5.19
C ARG A 161 15.96 -2.51 3.79
N ILE A 162 14.88 -3.19 3.44
CA ILE A 162 14.52 -3.47 2.06
C ILE A 162 13.25 -2.67 1.79
N ARG A 163 13.24 -1.88 0.74
CA ARG A 163 12.03 -1.16 0.32
C ARG A 163 11.86 -1.32 -1.17
N VAL A 164 10.65 -1.70 -1.58
CA VAL A 164 10.32 -1.98 -2.97
C VAL A 164 9.04 -1.22 -3.32
N GLN A 165 9.07 -0.50 -4.43
CA GLN A 165 7.86 0.11 -4.99
C GLN A 165 7.03 -1.03 -5.58
N VAL A 166 5.84 -1.24 -5.04
CA VAL A 166 4.92 -2.30 -5.50
C VAL A 166 4.00 -1.76 -6.59
N LYS A 167 3.65 -0.47 -6.50
CA LYS A 167 2.84 0.24 -7.49
C LYS A 167 3.32 1.69 -7.58
N GLY A 168 3.80 2.10 -8.75
CA GLY A 168 4.05 3.51 -9.09
C GLY A 168 2.75 4.26 -9.43
N VAL A 169 2.86 5.58 -9.60
CA VAL A 169 1.71 6.45 -9.91
C VAL A 169 0.98 6.03 -11.19
N ASN A 170 1.74 5.66 -12.22
CA ASN A 170 1.22 5.32 -13.56
C ASN A 170 1.05 3.81 -13.77
N ASP A 171 1.40 2.99 -12.79
CA ASP A 171 1.31 1.54 -12.92
C ASP A 171 -0.15 1.08 -12.81
N SER A 172 -0.49 0.07 -13.62
CA SER A 172 -1.75 -0.65 -13.46
C SER A 172 -1.80 -1.29 -12.08
N LEU A 173 -2.92 -1.10 -11.39
CA LEU A 173 -3.17 -1.72 -10.10
C LEU A 173 -3.57 -3.19 -10.32
N ASP A 174 -2.77 -4.14 -9.82
CA ASP A 174 -3.13 -5.56 -9.76
C ASP A 174 -3.57 -5.91 -8.33
N PRO A 175 -4.90 -6.08 -8.09
CA PRO A 175 -5.42 -6.36 -6.76
C PRO A 175 -4.90 -7.68 -6.18
N ALA A 176 -4.73 -8.71 -7.01
CA ALA A 176 -4.34 -10.04 -6.57
C ALA A 176 -2.88 -10.05 -6.08
N LEU A 177 -1.99 -9.38 -6.81
CA LEU A 177 -0.58 -9.26 -6.40
C LEU A 177 -0.43 -8.39 -5.15
N ILE A 178 -1.18 -7.28 -5.03
CA ILE A 178 -1.20 -6.46 -3.81
C ILE A 178 -1.68 -7.30 -2.62
N MET A 179 -2.76 -8.09 -2.80
CA MET A 179 -3.24 -8.96 -1.73
C MET A 179 -2.20 -9.99 -1.32
N PHE A 180 -1.56 -10.69 -2.26
CA PHE A 180 -0.50 -11.61 -1.89
C PHE A 180 0.64 -10.88 -1.16
N GLY A 181 1.07 -9.74 -1.68
CA GLY A 181 2.17 -8.93 -1.16
C GLY A 181 1.97 -8.48 0.29
N PHE A 182 0.77 -8.07 0.67
CA PHE A 182 0.53 -7.43 1.98
C PHE A 182 -0.31 -8.27 2.95
N SER A 183 -1.01 -9.30 2.48
CA SER A 183 -1.98 -10.05 3.30
C SER A 183 -1.67 -11.54 3.47
N HIS A 184 -0.81 -12.13 2.63
CA HIS A 184 -0.53 -13.57 2.70
C HIS A 184 0.73 -13.86 3.54
N PRO A 185 0.68 -14.76 4.55
CA PRO A 185 1.84 -15.06 5.40
C PRO A 185 3.04 -15.61 4.61
N ALA A 186 2.78 -16.40 3.56
CA ALA A 186 3.81 -16.96 2.68
C ALA A 186 4.73 -15.91 2.06
N MET A 187 4.26 -14.67 1.84
CA MET A 187 5.09 -13.61 1.28
C MET A 187 6.33 -13.40 2.15
N LEU A 188 6.17 -13.09 3.44
CA LEU A 188 7.33 -12.93 4.32
C LEU A 188 7.90 -14.29 4.74
N ARG A 189 7.05 -15.21 5.22
CA ARG A 189 7.51 -16.43 5.91
C ARG A 189 8.13 -17.46 4.97
N ALA A 190 7.52 -17.68 3.80
CA ALA A 190 7.94 -18.72 2.86
C ALA A 190 8.83 -18.19 1.74
N LEU A 191 8.83 -16.87 1.48
CA LEU A 191 9.67 -16.25 0.45
C LEU A 191 10.67 -15.27 1.06
N GLY A 192 10.20 -14.26 1.80
CA GLY A 192 11.04 -13.19 2.35
C GLY A 192 12.17 -13.68 3.25
N LEU A 193 11.87 -14.43 4.31
CA LEU A 193 12.87 -14.93 5.25
C LEU A 193 13.89 -15.87 4.57
N PRO A 194 13.49 -16.82 3.70
CA PRO A 194 14.45 -17.57 2.88
C PRO A 194 15.34 -16.70 2.01
N VAL A 195 14.81 -15.68 1.33
CA VAL A 195 15.63 -14.75 0.51
C VAL A 195 16.68 -14.04 1.36
N MET A 196 16.44 -13.79 2.65
CA MET A 196 17.44 -13.15 3.52
C MET A 196 18.74 -13.94 3.63
N HIS A 197 18.73 -15.27 3.44
CA HIS A 197 19.95 -16.09 3.44
C HIS A 197 20.89 -15.76 2.27
N GLU A 198 20.35 -15.21 1.18
CA GLU A 198 21.12 -14.76 0.01
C GLU A 198 21.69 -13.33 0.17
N MET A 199 21.42 -12.66 1.29
CA MET A 199 21.98 -11.34 1.55
C MET A 199 23.50 -11.41 1.77
N PRO A 200 24.24 -10.31 1.48
CA PRO A 200 25.65 -10.23 1.80
C PRO A 200 25.94 -10.56 3.27
N SER A 201 26.99 -11.35 3.52
CA SER A 201 27.36 -11.87 4.85
C SER A 201 27.48 -10.83 5.95
N ARG A 202 27.79 -9.56 5.59
CA ARG A 202 27.79 -8.41 6.51
C ARG A 202 26.45 -8.20 7.22
N PHE A 203 25.34 -8.66 6.65
CA PHE A 203 24.00 -8.55 7.24
C PHE A 203 23.63 -9.73 8.13
N HIS A 204 24.26 -10.90 7.96
CA HIS A 204 23.86 -12.15 8.64
C HIS A 204 23.90 -12.03 10.16
N ARG A 205 25.01 -11.55 10.72
CA ARG A 205 25.18 -11.41 12.17
C ARG A 205 24.35 -10.27 12.77
N PRO A 206 24.30 -9.05 12.20
CA PRO A 206 23.50 -7.97 12.76
C PRO A 206 22.00 -8.25 12.87
N ILE A 207 21.45 -9.06 11.95
CA ILE A 207 20.00 -9.35 11.91
C ILE A 207 19.72 -10.83 12.21
N ASP A 208 20.72 -11.57 12.67
CA ASP A 208 20.61 -12.97 13.09
C ASP A 208 19.86 -13.86 12.08
N ILE A 209 20.32 -13.84 10.81
CA ILE A 209 19.75 -14.65 9.74
C ILE A 209 19.95 -16.13 10.07
N GLY A 210 18.86 -16.91 10.02
CA GLY A 210 18.81 -18.30 10.47
C GLY A 210 18.35 -18.48 11.92
N GLY A 211 18.33 -17.40 12.71
CA GLY A 211 17.78 -17.35 14.06
C GLY A 211 16.52 -16.48 14.11
N HIS A 212 16.65 -15.26 14.63
CA HIS A 212 15.52 -14.35 14.86
C HIS A 212 15.13 -13.50 13.65
N TYR A 213 16.00 -13.36 12.63
CA TYR A 213 15.77 -12.53 11.44
C TYR A 213 15.51 -11.03 11.75
N GLY A 214 16.02 -10.56 12.89
CA GLY A 214 15.90 -9.17 13.34
C GLY A 214 14.57 -8.86 14.00
N TYR A 215 14.43 -7.63 14.48
CA TYR A 215 13.19 -7.14 15.08
C TYR A 215 12.51 -6.15 14.12
N PRO A 216 11.21 -6.30 13.78
CA PRO A 216 10.49 -5.33 12.95
C PRO A 216 10.56 -3.93 13.58
N VAL A 217 10.87 -2.91 12.76
CA VAL A 217 10.91 -1.51 13.21
C VAL A 217 10.31 -0.60 12.14
N ASP A 218 9.66 0.49 12.59
CA ASP A 218 9.12 1.52 11.71
C ASP A 218 10.17 2.64 11.53
N PRO A 219 10.59 2.95 10.29
CA PRO A 219 11.64 3.93 10.06
C PRO A 219 11.11 5.35 9.78
N ASP A 220 11.67 6.34 10.48
CA ASP A 220 11.34 7.76 10.20
C ASP A 220 12.14 8.38 9.05
N GLN A 221 13.33 7.86 8.73
CA GLN A 221 14.38 8.73 8.19
C GLN A 221 14.38 9.02 6.68
N ASN A 222 13.57 8.34 5.84
CA ASN A 222 13.65 8.51 4.37
C ASN A 222 12.30 8.26 3.67
N LEU A 223 11.23 8.92 4.06
CA LEU A 223 9.96 8.89 3.31
C LEU A 223 9.71 10.30 2.76
N PRO A 224 9.17 10.44 1.53
CA PRO A 224 8.72 11.74 1.05
C PRO A 224 7.76 12.40 2.03
N ASP A 225 7.83 13.73 2.16
CA ASP A 225 6.93 14.48 3.02
C ASP A 225 5.47 14.18 2.68
N GLY A 226 4.65 13.96 3.71
CA GLY A 226 3.24 13.60 3.55
C GLY A 226 2.98 12.13 3.20
N THR A 227 4.00 11.26 3.20
CA THR A 227 3.80 9.81 3.09
C THR A 227 3.01 9.28 4.27
N ILE A 228 2.01 8.44 3.99
CA ILE A 228 1.34 7.66 5.03
C ILE A 228 2.13 6.38 5.25
N TYR A 229 2.72 6.26 6.43
CA TYR A 229 3.38 5.04 6.85
C TYR A 229 2.42 4.13 7.62
N LEU A 230 2.27 2.89 7.16
CA LEU A 230 1.42 1.87 7.78
C LEU A 230 2.34 0.91 8.56
N PRO A 231 2.33 0.97 9.91
CA PRO A 231 3.38 0.41 10.76
C PRO A 231 3.45 -1.11 10.75
N CYS A 232 4.58 -1.65 11.20
CA CYS A 232 4.81 -3.07 11.43
C CYS A 232 3.87 -3.63 12.53
N VAL A 233 3.66 -4.94 12.53
CA VAL A 233 2.78 -5.60 13.51
C VAL A 233 3.58 -6.39 14.51
N MET A 234 3.39 -6.09 15.80
CA MET A 234 4.06 -6.80 16.88
C MET A 234 3.13 -7.77 17.59
N ALA A 235 1.83 -7.48 17.63
CA ALA A 235 0.79 -8.27 18.26
C ALA A 235 -0.57 -8.09 17.56
N PRO A 236 -1.54 -9.02 17.75
CA PRO A 236 -2.88 -8.92 17.15
C PRO A 236 -3.64 -7.64 17.50
N ARG A 237 -3.43 -7.10 18.71
CA ARG A 237 -4.05 -5.84 19.17
C ARG A 237 -3.59 -4.61 18.38
N ASP A 238 -2.49 -4.72 17.63
CA ASP A 238 -1.95 -3.60 16.86
C ASP A 238 -2.69 -3.42 15.52
N VAL A 239 -3.61 -4.32 15.17
CA VAL A 239 -4.37 -4.30 13.90
C VAL A 239 -5.84 -3.95 14.17
N PRO A 240 -6.24 -2.68 13.93
CA PRO A 240 -7.63 -2.24 14.02
C PRO A 240 -8.53 -2.97 13.02
N GLU A 241 -9.85 -2.77 13.11
CA GLU A 241 -10.76 -3.28 12.08
C GLU A 241 -10.45 -2.68 10.70
N VAL A 242 -10.67 -3.45 9.63
CA VAL A 242 -10.32 -3.05 8.25
C VAL A 242 -10.95 -1.69 7.90
N ARG A 243 -12.20 -1.50 8.32
CA ARG A 243 -12.94 -0.24 8.13
C ARG A 243 -12.35 0.92 8.92
N GLU A 244 -11.84 0.68 10.12
CA GLU A 244 -11.19 1.71 10.95
C GLU A 244 -9.88 2.17 10.31
N ILE A 245 -9.08 1.22 9.80
CA ILE A 245 -7.85 1.53 9.04
C ILE A 245 -8.20 2.41 7.84
N LEU A 246 -9.20 2.01 7.07
CA LEU A 246 -9.61 2.72 5.85
C LEU A 246 -10.13 4.13 6.17
N VAL A 247 -11.12 4.25 7.04
CA VAL A 247 -11.76 5.53 7.37
C VAL A 247 -10.79 6.47 8.07
N GLY A 248 -9.99 5.96 9.03
CA GLY A 248 -9.02 6.76 9.76
C GLY A 248 -7.95 7.36 8.84
N ASN A 249 -7.45 6.59 7.87
CA ASN A 249 -6.48 7.10 6.89
C ASN A 249 -7.12 8.09 5.90
N LEU A 250 -8.36 7.85 5.46
CA LEU A 250 -9.09 8.82 4.63
C LEU A 250 -9.36 10.14 5.38
N GLN A 251 -9.60 10.08 6.70
CA GLN A 251 -9.71 11.27 7.55
C GLN A 251 -8.37 12.00 7.70
N GLN A 252 -7.28 11.27 7.98
CA GLN A 252 -5.93 11.83 8.05
C GLN A 252 -5.53 12.54 6.74
N LEU A 253 -6.00 12.04 5.60
CA LEU A 253 -5.77 12.65 4.28
C LEU A 253 -6.62 13.90 4.01
N GLY A 254 -7.60 14.20 4.86
CA GLY A 254 -8.61 15.24 4.63
C GLY A 254 -9.53 14.90 3.45
N ILE A 255 -9.76 13.61 3.21
CA ILE A 255 -10.72 13.11 2.21
C ILE A 255 -12.08 12.89 2.85
N LEU A 256 -12.10 12.48 4.12
CA LEU A 256 -13.27 12.43 4.99
C LEU A 256 -13.11 13.43 6.14
N GLU A 257 -14.19 14.10 6.53
CA GLU A 257 -14.20 14.93 7.74
C GLU A 257 -14.25 14.07 9.02
N GLY A 258 -13.61 14.56 10.10
CA GLY A 258 -13.55 13.88 11.40
C GLY A 258 -14.85 14.05 12.18
N GLY A 259 -15.47 12.93 12.58
CA GLY A 259 -16.72 12.93 13.35
C GLY A 259 -17.72 11.83 12.96
N PHE A 260 -17.24 10.61 12.76
CA PHE A 260 -18.14 9.46 12.56
C PHE A 260 -18.08 8.56 13.79
N ASP A 261 -19.24 8.38 14.43
CA ASP A 261 -19.45 7.27 15.32
C ASP A 261 -19.32 5.99 14.48
N LEU A 262 -18.34 5.18 14.84
CA LEU A 262 -18.24 3.80 14.40
C LEU A 262 -19.46 3.07 14.98
N PRO A 263 -20.34 2.45 14.17
CA PRO A 263 -21.33 1.51 14.69
C PRO A 263 -20.64 0.29 15.31
#